data_AF-A0A9E1K7Z1-F1
#
_entry.id   AF-A0A9E1K7Z1-F1
#
_cell.length_a   1.000
_cell.length_b   1.000
_cell.length_c   1.000
_cell.angle_alpha   90.00
_cell.angle_beta   90.00
_cell.angle_gamma   90.00
#
_symmetry.space_group_name_H-M   'P 1'
#
loop_
_entity.id
_entity.type
_entity.pdbx_description
1 polymer ?
#
loop_
_entity_poly.entity_id
_entity_poly.type
_entity_poly.pdbx_seq_one_letter_code
_entity_poly.pdbx_strand_id
1 'polypeptide(L)'
;MGGYLIFCLIPIATGNIIPNQNIGHHGKANKKYIDKPEYIDFKTTIIQDKLNYKIMSFPGMGNYQILIKTGEQSYYTGWDPLLKNINKGFLMPSFGTHITEFYTLLDQDSAQKMFGMLNIGKLLVNPDSIPWFGNVGMGDPRKIRKRFELFPEERFGNMSVFNNYINFLPIVYSPRNIFIIQNKKYFN
;
A
#
# COMPACT_ATOMS: atom_id res chain seq x y z
N MET A 1 24.44 -39.53 -14.62
CA MET A 1 23.61 -38.40 -15.11
C MET A 1 22.28 -38.24 -14.34
N GLY A 2 21.56 -39.31 -13.98
CA GLY A 2 20.26 -39.18 -13.27
C GLY A 2 20.30 -38.50 -11.89
N GLY A 3 21.34 -38.73 -11.09
CA GLY A 3 21.47 -38.10 -9.76
C GLY A 3 21.64 -36.58 -9.81
N TYR A 4 22.27 -36.04 -10.86
CA TYR A 4 22.45 -34.60 -11.05
C TYR A 4 21.11 -33.90 -11.35
N LEU A 5 20.28 -34.50 -12.21
CA LEU A 5 18.94 -33.98 -12.51
C LEU A 5 18.03 -33.98 -11.27
N ILE A 6 18.10 -35.02 -10.43
CA ILE A 6 17.36 -35.07 -9.16
C ILE A 6 17.83 -33.94 -8.24
N PHE A 7 19.14 -33.74 -8.10
CA PHE A 7 19.69 -32.65 -7.28
C PHE A 7 19.23 -31.26 -7.76
N CYS A 8 19.25 -31.01 -9.08
CA CYS A 8 18.77 -29.77 -9.66
C CYS A 8 17.25 -29.56 -9.52
N LEU A 9 16.47 -30.63 -9.34
CA LEU A 9 15.02 -30.57 -9.12
C LEU A 9 14.65 -30.29 -7.66
N ILE A 10 15.53 -30.52 -6.69
CA ILE A 10 15.23 -30.33 -5.26
C ILE A 10 14.71 -28.92 -4.95
N PRO A 11 15.32 -27.81 -5.43
CA PRO A 11 14.80 -26.47 -5.16
C PRO A 11 13.41 -26.23 -5.74
N ILE A 12 13.11 -26.82 -6.90
CA ILE A 12 11.80 -26.72 -7.56
C ILE A 12 10.76 -27.53 -6.79
N ALA A 13 11.06 -28.80 -6.48
CA ALA A 13 10.16 -29.71 -5.77
C ALA A 13 9.87 -29.26 -4.33
N THR A 14 10.85 -28.64 -3.67
CA THR A 14 10.70 -28.12 -2.29
C THR A 14 10.20 -26.67 -2.23
N GLY A 15 10.01 -26.01 -3.37
CA GLY A 15 9.61 -24.60 -3.44
C GLY A 15 10.66 -23.61 -2.92
N ASN A 16 11.89 -24.06 -2.67
CA ASN A 16 13.02 -23.24 -2.19
C ASN A 16 13.87 -22.70 -3.34
N ILE A 17 13.22 -22.27 -4.43
CA ILE A 17 13.90 -21.75 -5.64
C ILE A 17 14.68 -20.47 -5.31
N ILE A 18 14.15 -19.64 -4.40
CA ILE A 18 14.79 -18.39 -3.98
C ILE A 18 15.34 -18.58 -2.57
N PRO A 19 16.66 -18.51 -2.38
CA PRO A 19 17.27 -18.68 -1.07
C PRO A 19 16.95 -17.49 -0.15
N ASN A 20 16.88 -17.77 1.15
CA ASN A 20 16.76 -16.73 2.17
C ASN A 20 18.05 -15.89 2.21
N GLN A 21 17.91 -14.58 2.30
CA GLN A 21 19.02 -13.65 2.45
C GLN A 21 19.30 -13.41 3.93
N ASN A 22 20.56 -13.54 4.35
CA ASN A 22 20.95 -13.18 5.72
C ASN A 22 21.13 -11.65 5.79
N ILE A 23 20.50 -11.02 6.77
CA ILE A 23 20.54 -9.57 6.99
C ILE A 23 21.32 -9.21 8.27
N GLY A 24 22.28 -10.07 8.62
CA GLY A 24 23.17 -9.89 9.77
C GLY A 24 22.46 -10.19 11.10
N HIS A 25 22.71 -9.37 12.11
CA HIS A 25 22.11 -9.51 13.45
C HIS A 25 20.57 -9.39 13.46
N HIS A 26 19.98 -8.91 12.37
CA HIS A 26 18.53 -8.77 12.24
C HIS A 26 17.84 -10.07 11.80
N GLY A 27 18.58 -11.10 11.36
CA GLY A 27 18.03 -12.40 11.01
C GLY A 27 17.99 -12.68 9.50
N LYS A 28 16.88 -13.21 9.00
CA LYS A 28 16.74 -13.64 7.58
C LYS A 28 15.61 -12.92 6.87
N ALA A 29 15.85 -12.50 5.64
CA ALA A 29 14.86 -11.98 4.72
C ALA A 29 14.46 -13.04 3.67
N ASN A 30 13.16 -13.20 3.43
CA ASN A 30 12.57 -14.18 2.50
C ASN A 30 11.67 -13.46 1.49
N LYS A 31 11.56 -14.00 0.27
CA LYS A 31 10.59 -13.55 -0.75
C LYS A 31 9.19 -14.12 -0.55
N LYS A 32 9.03 -15.15 0.28
CA LYS A 32 7.72 -15.69 0.66
C LYS A 32 7.08 -14.77 1.71
N TYR A 33 5.98 -14.16 1.33
CA TYR A 33 5.13 -13.40 2.23
C TYR A 33 4.09 -14.32 2.88
N ILE A 34 3.78 -14.07 4.15
CA ILE A 34 2.71 -14.74 4.89
C ILE A 34 1.79 -13.64 5.40
N ASP A 35 0.54 -13.71 4.99
CA ASP A 35 -0.49 -12.76 5.42
C ASP A 35 -0.81 -12.95 6.90
N LYS A 36 -0.89 -11.82 7.63
CA LYS A 36 -1.48 -11.79 8.98
C LYS A 36 -3.00 -11.60 8.86
N PRO A 37 -3.80 -12.04 9.84
CA PRO A 37 -5.25 -11.84 9.81
C PRO A 37 -5.66 -10.38 9.55
N GLU A 38 -5.03 -9.42 10.22
CA GLU A 38 -5.30 -7.99 10.05
C GLU A 38 -4.99 -7.47 8.64
N TYR A 39 -4.05 -8.11 7.93
CA TYR A 39 -3.71 -7.78 6.55
C TYR A 39 -4.76 -8.30 5.57
N ILE A 40 -5.34 -9.47 5.87
CA ILE A 40 -6.45 -10.04 5.10
C ILE A 40 -7.69 -9.16 5.25
N ASP A 41 -7.99 -8.73 6.48
CA ASP A 41 -9.14 -7.87 6.77
C ASP A 41 -9.02 -6.50 6.06
N PHE A 42 -7.82 -5.90 6.12
CA PHE A 42 -7.52 -4.68 5.37
C PHE A 42 -7.77 -4.87 3.87
N LYS A 43 -7.14 -5.87 3.24
CA LYS A 43 -7.27 -6.10 1.79
C LYS A 43 -8.73 -6.35 1.40
N THR A 44 -9.45 -7.16 2.17
CA THR A 44 -10.88 -7.45 1.93
C THR A 44 -11.71 -6.17 1.94
N THR A 45 -11.53 -5.33 2.95
CA THR A 45 -12.24 -4.06 3.11
C THR A 45 -11.99 -3.12 1.93
N ILE A 46 -10.72 -2.99 1.51
CA ILE A 46 -10.34 -2.13 0.38
C ILE A 46 -10.86 -2.66 -0.95
N ILE A 47 -10.84 -3.98 -1.17
CA ILE A 47 -11.35 -4.61 -2.40
C ILE A 47 -12.85 -4.41 -2.55
N GLN A 48 -13.60 -4.50 -1.45
CA GLN A 48 -15.06 -4.35 -1.43
C GLN A 48 -15.51 -2.89 -1.61
N ASP A 49 -14.63 -1.94 -1.36
CA ASP A 49 -14.90 -0.51 -1.54
C ASP A 49 -15.12 -0.17 -3.01
N LYS A 50 -16.30 0.37 -3.34
CA LYS A 50 -16.67 0.69 -4.74
C LYS A 50 -16.05 1.99 -5.24
N LEU A 51 -15.57 2.86 -4.35
CA LEU A 51 -15.03 4.16 -4.73
C LEU A 51 -13.68 4.00 -5.44
N ASN A 52 -13.46 4.74 -6.52
CA ASN A 52 -12.18 4.72 -7.23
C ASN A 52 -11.22 5.77 -6.67
N TYR A 53 -10.24 5.33 -5.88
CA TYR A 53 -9.23 6.17 -5.29
C TYR A 53 -7.86 5.51 -5.31
N LYS A 54 -6.83 6.33 -5.04
CA LYS A 54 -5.48 5.89 -4.75
C LYS A 54 -5.24 5.87 -3.25
N ILE A 55 -4.34 4.99 -2.82
CA ILE A 55 -3.85 4.90 -1.44
C ILE A 55 -2.44 5.48 -1.37
N MET A 56 -2.21 6.39 -0.43
CA MET A 56 -0.85 6.83 -0.09
C MET A 56 -0.39 6.04 1.13
N SER A 57 0.77 5.40 1.06
CA SER A 57 1.24 4.47 2.10
C SER A 57 2.45 5.02 2.85
N PHE A 58 2.44 4.89 4.16
CA PHE A 58 3.45 5.38 5.07
C PHE A 58 4.02 4.23 5.92
N PRO A 59 5.33 4.23 6.24
CA PRO A 59 6.30 5.30 5.96
C PRO A 59 6.66 5.42 4.46
N GLY A 60 7.04 6.63 4.04
CA GLY A 60 7.55 6.86 2.69
C GLY A 60 8.86 6.13 2.47
N MET A 61 9.05 5.53 1.29
CA MET A 61 10.17 4.66 0.98
C MET A 61 10.99 5.17 -0.19
N GLY A 62 12.32 5.23 -0.03
CA GLY A 62 13.24 5.62 -1.11
C GLY A 62 13.29 4.62 -2.27
N ASN A 63 12.73 3.42 -2.09
CA ASN A 63 12.69 2.37 -3.11
C ASN A 63 11.43 1.49 -2.92
N TYR A 64 11.07 0.69 -3.92
CA TYR A 64 9.92 -0.21 -3.89
C TYR A 64 10.07 -1.36 -2.89
N GLN A 65 11.31 -1.66 -2.46
CA GLN A 65 11.62 -2.76 -1.57
C GLN A 65 11.37 -2.39 -0.11
N ILE A 66 10.57 -3.21 0.55
CA ILE A 66 10.19 -3.08 1.95
C ILE A 66 10.62 -4.32 2.72
N LEU A 67 10.77 -4.20 4.03
CA LEU A 67 10.69 -5.33 4.93
C LEU A 67 9.40 -5.32 5.72
N ILE A 68 8.83 -6.50 5.92
CA ILE A 68 7.78 -6.72 6.90
C ILE A 68 8.21 -7.85 7.80
N LYS A 69 8.16 -7.66 9.12
CA LYS A 69 8.46 -8.72 10.08
C LYS A 69 7.41 -9.83 10.00
N THR A 70 7.85 -11.06 9.74
CA THR A 70 6.99 -12.26 9.61
C THR A 70 7.17 -13.25 10.77
N GLY A 71 8.18 -13.05 11.61
CA GLY A 71 8.50 -13.87 12.78
C GLY A 71 9.56 -13.19 13.63
N GLU A 72 10.09 -13.84 14.67
CA GLU A 72 11.02 -13.19 15.63
C GLU A 72 12.29 -12.63 14.96
N GLN A 73 12.88 -13.41 14.04
CA GLN A 73 14.08 -13.06 13.28
C GLN A 73 13.90 -13.31 11.77
N SER A 74 12.66 -13.22 11.28
CA SER A 74 12.34 -13.40 9.87
C SER A 74 11.56 -12.22 9.32
N TYR A 75 11.91 -11.83 8.09
CA TYR A 75 11.32 -10.72 7.38
C TYR A 75 10.92 -11.16 5.98
N TYR A 76 9.79 -10.67 5.49
CA TYR A 76 9.53 -10.61 4.07
C TYR A 76 10.34 -9.46 3.47
N THR A 77 10.89 -9.62 2.26
CA THR A 77 11.47 -8.52 1.48
C THR A 77 10.92 -8.49 0.07
N GLY A 78 10.37 -7.35 -0.35
CA GLY A 78 9.84 -7.21 -1.70
C GLY A 78 8.97 -5.98 -1.87
N TRP A 79 8.06 -6.05 -2.83
CA TRP A 79 7.06 -5.02 -3.05
C TRP A 79 6.05 -5.04 -1.90
N ASP A 80 5.49 -3.89 -1.50
CA ASP A 80 4.48 -3.84 -0.44
C ASP A 80 3.26 -4.72 -0.79
N PRO A 81 3.07 -5.87 -0.11
CA PRO A 81 2.05 -6.84 -0.46
C PRO A 81 0.65 -6.36 -0.09
N LEU A 82 0.51 -5.39 0.82
CA LEU A 82 -0.78 -4.81 1.19
C LEU A 82 -1.37 -3.97 0.06
N LEU A 83 -0.51 -3.41 -0.78
CA LEU A 83 -0.90 -2.54 -1.89
C LEU A 83 -1.02 -3.29 -3.22
N LYS A 84 -0.77 -4.60 -3.24
CA LYS A 84 -0.92 -5.44 -4.44
C LYS A 84 -2.24 -6.18 -4.44
N ASN A 85 -2.80 -6.35 -5.63
CA ASN A 85 -4.01 -7.13 -5.87
C ASN A 85 -5.26 -6.65 -5.10
N ILE A 86 -5.29 -5.38 -4.68
CA ILE A 86 -6.43 -4.76 -3.99
C ILE A 86 -7.35 -3.93 -4.90
N ASN A 87 -7.11 -3.96 -6.22
CA ASN A 87 -7.85 -3.19 -7.23
C ASN A 87 -7.93 -1.67 -6.95
N LYS A 88 -6.92 -1.12 -6.27
CA LYS A 88 -6.73 0.32 -6.06
C LYS A 88 -5.36 0.74 -6.54
N GLY A 89 -5.27 1.97 -7.07
CA GLY A 89 -3.97 2.59 -7.30
C GLY A 89 -3.31 2.95 -5.97
N PHE A 90 -1.99 3.14 -5.97
CA PHE A 90 -1.28 3.63 -4.79
C PHE A 90 -0.09 4.51 -5.20
N LEU A 91 0.34 5.38 -4.29
CA LEU A 91 1.47 6.29 -4.49
C LEU A 91 2.53 6.04 -3.43
N MET A 92 3.77 5.85 -3.89
CA MET A 92 4.96 5.70 -3.07
C MET A 92 6.10 6.54 -3.67
N PRO A 93 7.04 7.07 -2.85
CA PRO A 93 8.13 7.93 -3.34
C PRO A 93 8.99 7.27 -4.40
N SER A 94 9.17 5.95 -4.34
CA SER A 94 9.96 5.17 -5.29
C SER A 94 9.48 5.25 -6.75
N PHE A 95 8.31 5.82 -7.01
CA PHE A 95 7.77 5.99 -8.37
C PHE A 95 8.20 7.29 -9.06
N GLY A 96 8.85 8.21 -8.35
CA GLY A 96 9.41 9.41 -8.98
C GLY A 96 9.70 10.52 -7.98
N THR A 97 10.65 11.38 -8.34
CA THR A 97 11.11 12.52 -7.52
C THR A 97 9.98 13.47 -7.13
N HIS A 98 9.03 13.71 -8.04
CA HIS A 98 7.85 14.54 -7.73
C HIS A 98 6.97 13.94 -6.63
N ILE A 99 6.90 12.60 -6.52
CA ILE A 99 6.14 11.94 -5.44
C ILE A 99 6.91 12.05 -4.13
N THR A 100 8.24 11.93 -4.16
CA THR A 100 9.12 12.14 -3.01
C THR A 100 8.90 13.51 -2.36
N GLU A 101 8.78 14.57 -3.15
CA GLU A 101 8.52 15.93 -2.66
C GLU A 101 7.22 16.02 -1.83
N PHE A 102 6.16 15.30 -2.22
CA PHE A 102 4.93 15.28 -1.40
C PHE A 102 5.13 14.64 -0.03
N TYR A 103 5.98 13.62 0.07
CA TYR A 103 6.29 12.99 1.35
C TYR A 103 7.18 13.86 2.24
N THR A 104 8.09 14.66 1.66
CA THR A 104 8.91 15.60 2.44
C THR A 104 8.12 16.82 2.91
N LEU A 105 7.11 17.25 2.15
CA LEU A 105 6.24 18.38 2.49
C LEU A 105 5.04 18.00 3.38
N LEU A 106 4.93 16.75 3.83
CA LEU A 106 3.78 16.24 4.57
C LEU A 106 3.45 17.04 5.85
N ASP A 107 4.46 17.64 6.47
CA ASP A 107 4.32 18.47 7.66
C ASP A 107 3.66 19.84 7.37
N GLN A 108 3.50 20.22 6.10
CA GLN A 108 2.84 21.46 5.70
C GLN A 108 1.33 21.25 5.50
N ASP A 109 0.49 22.16 6.00
CA ASP A 109 -0.98 22.03 5.92
C ASP A 109 -1.49 22.06 4.48
N SER A 110 -0.78 22.76 3.60
CA SER A 110 -1.04 22.78 2.16
C SER A 110 -0.92 21.41 1.50
N ALA A 111 -0.05 20.53 1.99
CA ALA A 111 0.19 19.21 1.41
C ALA A 111 -1.05 18.31 1.52
N GLN A 112 -1.88 18.47 2.56
CA GLN A 112 -3.09 17.67 2.73
C GLN A 112 -4.15 17.98 1.67
N LYS A 113 -4.23 19.24 1.20
CA LYS A 113 -5.15 19.64 0.11
C LYS A 113 -4.77 18.99 -1.22
N MET A 114 -3.48 18.71 -1.42
CA MET A 114 -2.98 18.07 -2.64
C MET A 114 -3.40 16.60 -2.77
N PHE A 115 -3.75 15.94 -1.65
CA PHE A 115 -4.29 14.58 -1.69
C PHE A 115 -5.55 14.47 -2.55
N GLY A 116 -6.42 15.49 -2.47
CA GLY A 116 -7.61 15.59 -3.32
C GLY A 116 -7.29 15.59 -4.80
N MET A 117 -6.36 16.48 -5.22
CA MET A 117 -5.93 16.63 -6.61
C MET A 117 -5.32 15.35 -7.19
N LEU A 118 -4.69 14.53 -6.34
CA LEU A 118 -4.06 13.28 -6.74
C LEU A 118 -5.01 12.06 -6.69
N ASN A 119 -6.31 12.29 -6.42
CA ASN A 119 -7.31 11.25 -6.21
C ASN A 119 -6.94 10.30 -5.06
N ILE A 120 -6.31 10.81 -4.00
CA ILE A 120 -5.94 10.04 -2.79
C ILE A 120 -7.12 10.07 -1.82
N GLY A 121 -7.78 8.92 -1.70
CA GLY A 121 -8.95 8.74 -0.83
C GLY A 121 -8.59 8.18 0.55
N LYS A 122 -7.51 7.39 0.64
CA LYS A 122 -7.08 6.75 1.88
C LYS A 122 -5.58 6.90 2.10
N LEU A 123 -5.21 7.10 3.36
CA LEU A 123 -3.83 7.20 3.83
C LEU A 123 -3.56 5.99 4.72
N LEU A 124 -2.71 5.07 4.28
CA LEU A 124 -2.33 3.87 5.03
C LEU A 124 -1.07 4.17 5.85
N VAL A 125 -1.13 4.04 7.16
CA VAL A 125 0.04 4.04 8.04
C VAL A 125 0.27 2.61 8.52
N ASN A 126 1.37 2.01 8.06
CA ASN A 126 1.76 0.65 8.41
C ASN A 126 3.08 0.66 9.20
N PRO A 127 3.04 0.63 10.55
CA PRO A 127 4.25 0.60 11.37
C PRO A 127 5.08 -0.68 11.24
N ASP A 128 4.48 -1.76 10.72
CA ASP A 128 5.17 -3.03 10.52
C ASP A 128 6.06 -3.01 9.27
N SER A 129 5.93 -1.97 8.45
CA SER A 129 6.70 -1.77 7.24
C SER A 129 7.99 -1.00 7.52
N ILE A 130 9.13 -1.61 7.17
CA ILE A 130 10.45 -1.05 7.36
C ILE A 130 11.04 -0.76 5.97
N PRO A 131 11.31 0.51 5.62
CA PRO A 131 11.88 0.85 4.33
C PRO A 131 13.32 0.33 4.18
N TRP A 132 13.54 -0.60 3.26
CA TRP A 132 14.84 -1.25 3.09
C TRP A 132 15.95 -0.26 2.69
N PHE A 133 15.59 0.78 1.92
CA PHE A 133 16.50 1.83 1.46
C PHE A 133 16.26 3.16 2.20
N GLY A 134 15.79 3.10 3.44
CA GLY A 134 15.56 4.28 4.26
C GLY A 134 14.22 4.98 3.97
N ASN A 135 13.87 5.85 4.90
CA ASN A 135 12.63 6.62 4.88
C ASN A 135 12.76 7.84 3.97
N VAL A 136 11.66 8.21 3.32
CA VAL A 136 11.48 9.50 2.65
C VAL A 136 10.43 10.28 3.41
N GLY A 137 10.77 11.52 3.78
CA GLY A 137 9.88 12.38 4.57
C GLY A 137 9.72 11.87 6.00
N MET A 138 8.53 12.07 6.57
CA MET A 138 8.25 11.65 7.93
C MET A 138 8.08 10.12 8.00
N GLY A 139 9.03 9.44 8.66
CA GLY A 139 9.05 7.99 8.83
C GLY A 139 8.51 7.47 10.15
N ASP A 140 8.28 8.34 11.16
CA ASP A 140 7.76 7.95 12.47
C ASP A 140 6.24 7.77 12.44
N PRO A 141 5.70 6.54 12.56
CA PRO A 141 4.26 6.29 12.48
C PRO A 141 3.45 7.07 13.52
N ARG A 142 4.02 7.39 14.68
CA ARG A 142 3.32 8.17 15.72
C ARG A 142 3.10 9.61 15.28
N LYS A 143 4.10 10.24 14.68
CA LYS A 143 3.99 11.60 14.15
C LYS A 143 3.06 11.65 12.94
N ILE A 144 3.11 10.64 12.07
CA ILE A 144 2.22 10.53 10.91
C ILE A 144 0.76 10.37 11.36
N ARG A 145 0.48 9.50 12.34
CA ARG A 145 -0.88 9.37 12.90
C ARG A 145 -1.37 10.69 13.49
N LYS A 146 -0.53 11.37 14.27
CA LYS A 146 -0.86 12.68 14.83
C LYS A 146 -1.18 13.69 13.73
N ARG A 147 -0.45 13.65 12.61
CA ARG A 147 -0.68 14.54 11.47
C ARG A 147 -2.06 14.36 10.84
N PHE A 148 -2.62 13.15 10.90
CA PHE A 148 -3.92 12.80 10.34
C PHE A 148 -5.02 12.60 11.38
N GLU A 149 -4.79 13.02 12.63
CA GLU A 149 -5.71 12.73 13.75
C GLU A 149 -7.12 13.29 13.58
N LEU A 150 -7.27 14.30 12.71
CA LEU A 150 -8.56 14.92 12.38
C LEU A 150 -9.34 14.14 11.30
N PHE A 151 -8.71 13.17 10.63
CA PHE A 151 -9.38 12.33 9.63
C PHE A 151 -9.99 11.09 10.29
N PRO A 152 -11.14 10.61 9.78
CA PRO A 152 -11.72 9.35 10.26
C PRO A 152 -10.73 8.19 10.11
N GLU A 153 -10.37 7.56 11.23
CA GLU A 153 -9.45 6.43 11.30
C GLU A 153 -10.20 5.09 11.35
N GLU A 154 -9.77 4.14 10.53
CA GLU A 154 -10.10 2.73 10.64
C GLU A 154 -8.82 1.94 10.99
N ARG A 155 -8.89 1.01 11.94
CA ARG A 155 -7.72 0.25 12.41
C ARG A 155 -7.80 -1.21 12.01
N PHE A 156 -6.64 -1.74 11.61
CA PHE A 156 -6.44 -3.15 11.27
C PHE A 156 -5.20 -3.64 12.02
N GLY A 157 -5.40 -4.18 13.22
CA GLY A 157 -4.28 -4.51 14.12
C GLY A 157 -3.45 -3.26 14.45
N ASN A 158 -2.17 -3.29 14.10
CA ASN A 158 -1.25 -2.16 14.27
C ASN A 158 -1.28 -1.15 13.10
N MET A 159 -2.07 -1.38 12.05
CA MET A 159 -2.20 -0.45 10.92
C MET A 159 -3.33 0.55 11.16
N SER A 160 -3.15 1.76 10.64
CA SER A 160 -4.16 2.82 10.65
C SER A 160 -4.46 3.26 9.22
N VAL A 161 -5.74 3.34 8.86
CA VAL A 161 -6.21 3.83 7.56
C VAL A 161 -7.04 5.07 7.81
N PHE A 162 -6.56 6.22 7.33
CA PHE A 162 -7.26 7.49 7.47
C PHE A 162 -7.99 7.83 6.17
N ASN A 163 -9.27 8.20 6.28
CA ASN A 163 -10.09 8.59 5.14
C ASN A 163 -9.93 10.10 4.84
N ASN A 164 -9.48 10.43 3.63
CA ASN A 164 -9.32 11.81 3.17
C ASN A 164 -10.57 12.33 2.43
N TYR A 165 -11.77 11.82 2.74
CA TYR A 165 -12.99 12.16 2.01
C TYR A 165 -13.37 13.65 2.04
N ILE A 166 -12.84 14.40 2.99
CA ILE A 166 -13.03 15.86 3.08
C ILE A 166 -12.38 16.58 1.88
N ASN A 167 -11.17 16.19 1.49
CA ASN A 167 -10.44 16.82 0.39
C ASN A 167 -10.54 16.00 -0.90
N PHE A 168 -11.07 14.78 -0.85
CA PHE A 168 -11.12 13.85 -1.96
C PHE A 168 -12.02 14.36 -3.10
N LEU A 169 -11.46 14.43 -4.30
CA LEU A 169 -12.21 14.72 -5.52
C LEU A 169 -12.42 13.40 -6.30
N PRO A 170 -13.63 12.81 -6.26
CA PRO A 170 -13.89 11.55 -6.95
C PRO A 170 -13.71 11.70 -8.46
N ILE A 171 -12.98 10.78 -9.07
CA ILE A 171 -12.98 10.65 -10.53
C ILE A 171 -14.31 10.01 -10.95
N VAL A 172 -15.19 10.81 -11.55
CA VAL A 172 -16.44 10.34 -12.15
C VAL A 172 -16.18 9.99 -13.62
N TYR A 173 -16.32 8.71 -13.95
CA TYR A 173 -16.31 8.29 -15.35
C TYR A 173 -17.70 8.51 -15.95
N SER A 174 -17.81 9.47 -16.86
CA SER A 174 -19.00 9.54 -17.72
C SER A 174 -18.92 8.41 -18.75
N PRO A 175 -20.02 7.66 -18.98
CA PRO A 175 -20.09 6.79 -20.14
C PRO A 175 -19.92 7.64 -21.41
N ARG A 176 -19.31 7.06 -22.46
CA ARG A 176 -19.10 7.76 -23.75
C ARG A 176 -20.42 8.23 -24.37
N ASN A 177 -21.50 7.49 -24.12
CA ASN A 177 -22.83 7.83 -24.59
C ASN A 177 -23.77 7.94 -23.38
N ILE A 178 -24.33 9.12 -23.18
CA ILE A 178 -25.44 9.35 -22.26
C ILE A 178 -26.70 9.40 -23.11
N PHE A 179 -27.62 8.44 -22.93
CA PHE A 179 -28.94 8.48 -23.55
C PHE A 179 -29.93 9.07 -22.55
N ILE A 180 -30.47 10.25 -22.86
CA ILE A 180 -31.56 10.85 -22.08
C ILE A 180 -32.87 10.32 -22.67
N ILE A 181 -33.54 9.41 -21.95
CA ILE A 181 -34.87 8.95 -22.33
C ILE A 181 -35.88 9.91 -21.71
N GLN A 182 -36.45 10.81 -22.51
CA GLN A 182 -37.62 11.58 -22.09
C GLN A 182 -38.84 10.67 -22.05
N ASN A 183 -39.28 10.33 -20.85
CA ASN A 183 -40.51 9.58 -20.66
C ASN A 183 -41.71 10.53 -20.82
N LYS A 184 -42.37 10.52 -21.99
CA LYS A 184 -43.52 11.38 -22.31
C LYS A 184 -44.79 11.10 -21.48
N LYS A 185 -44.73 10.23 -20.47
CA LYS A 185 -45.90 9.77 -19.71
C LYS A 185 -46.53 10.81 -18.76
N TYR A 186 -46.01 12.04 -18.70
CA TYR A 186 -46.47 13.09 -17.78
C TYR A 186 -46.81 14.44 -18.44
N PHE A 187 -46.86 14.50 -19.77
CA PHE A 187 -47.39 15.68 -20.46
C PHE A 187 -48.69 15.27 -21.16
N ASN A 188 -49.79 15.40 -20.40
CA ASN A 188 -51.16 15.46 -20.91
C ASN A 188 -51.34 16.70 -21.78
#